data_AF-A0A2W5YML6-F1
#
_entry.id   AF-A0A2W5YML6-F1
#
_cell.length_a   1.000
_cell.length_b   1.000
_cell.length_c   1.000
_cell.angle_alpha   90.00
_cell.angle_beta   90.00
_cell.angle_gamma   90.00
#
_symmetry.space_group_name_H-M   'P 1'
#
loop_
_entity.id
_entity.type
_entity.pdbx_description
1 polymer ?
#
loop_
_entity_poly.entity_id
_entity_poly.type
_entity_poly.pdbx_seq_one_letter_code
_entity_poly.pdbx_strand_id
1 'polypeptide(L)'
;MLETATRRIVCACGACTMTFVPVVNGRFKVIPRDARALPEFRMSDAEWENFALPISLAFFFYNTPNEKMVAMYPSPAGATESLLPLTAWESLARQNAALQNLAPDVEALLVNRVRETRAYYIAPIDKCFELVGAIRMHWRGFSGGEEVWLEIDRFFAQLKETSR
;
A
#
# COMPACT_ATOMS: atom_id res chain seq x y z
N MET A 1 -10.82 -1.71 -10.03
CA MET A 1 -12.18 -1.34 -9.59
C MET A 1 -12.39 -1.82 -8.19
N LEU A 2 -12.60 -0.87 -7.29
CA LEU A 2 -12.84 -1.06 -5.86
C LEU A 2 -14.26 -0.58 -5.55
N GLU A 3 -15.06 -1.41 -4.89
CA GLU A 3 -16.32 -0.94 -4.28
C GLU A 3 -15.97 -0.22 -2.98
N THR A 4 -16.28 1.08 -2.88
CA THR A 4 -15.85 1.90 -1.74
C THR A 4 -16.53 1.48 -0.44
N ALA A 5 -17.84 1.24 -0.46
CA ALA A 5 -18.63 0.90 0.73
C ALA A 5 -18.18 -0.41 1.41
N THR A 6 -17.85 -1.43 0.62
CA THR A 6 -17.42 -2.74 1.15
C THR A 6 -15.90 -2.91 1.15
N ARG A 7 -15.18 -1.99 0.51
CA ARG A 7 -13.73 -2.04 0.26
C ARG A 7 -13.29 -3.32 -0.44
N ARG A 8 -14.14 -3.87 -1.31
CA ARG A 8 -13.85 -5.08 -2.08
C ARG A 8 -13.32 -4.73 -3.45
N ILE A 9 -12.19 -5.32 -3.80
CA ILE A 9 -11.65 -5.27 -5.16
C ILE A 9 -12.46 -6.26 -5.99
N VAL A 10 -13.24 -5.75 -6.94
CA VAL A 10 -14.09 -6.58 -7.82
C VAL A 10 -13.33 -7.02 -9.06
N CYS A 11 -12.55 -6.11 -9.66
CA CYS A 11 -11.77 -6.38 -10.86
C CYS A 11 -10.69 -5.31 -11.03
N ALA A 12 -9.44 -5.65 -11.34
CA ALA A 12 -8.37 -4.70 -11.66
C ALA A 12 -7.98 -4.67 -13.15
N CYS A 13 -8.66 -5.44 -14.01
CA CYS A 13 -8.30 -5.56 -15.42
C CYS A 13 -8.67 -4.32 -16.24
N GLY A 14 -7.96 -4.12 -17.34
CA GLY A 14 -8.19 -2.98 -18.23
C GLY A 14 -9.56 -2.94 -18.88
N ALA A 15 -10.10 -4.10 -19.26
CA ALA A 15 -11.41 -4.21 -19.90
C ALA A 15 -12.55 -3.77 -18.98
N CYS A 16 -12.50 -4.17 -17.70
CA CYS A 16 -13.45 -3.77 -16.68
C CYS A 16 -13.49 -2.23 -16.52
N THR A 17 -12.32 -1.60 -16.42
CA THR A 17 -12.20 -0.15 -16.24
C THR A 17 -12.78 0.64 -17.43
N MET A 18 -12.55 0.20 -18.67
CA MET A 18 -13.10 0.91 -19.83
C MET A 18 -14.62 0.81 -19.94
N THR A 19 -15.20 -0.31 -19.48
CA THR A 19 -16.61 -0.63 -19.71
C THR A 19 -17.52 -0.13 -18.58
N PHE A 20 -17.07 -0.20 -17.32
CA PHE A 20 -17.95 0.02 -16.16
C PHE A 20 -17.87 1.41 -15.53
N VAL A 21 -16.76 2.14 -15.68
CA VAL A 21 -16.59 3.48 -15.10
C VAL A 21 -17.69 4.48 -15.49
N PRO A 22 -18.20 4.50 -16.74
CA PRO A 22 -19.27 5.42 -17.12
C PRO A 22 -20.64 5.08 -16.51
N VAL A 23 -20.83 3.85 -16.00
CA VAL A 23 -22.17 3.30 -15.73
C VAL A 23 -22.50 3.27 -14.23
N VAL A 24 -21.48 3.33 -13.36
CA VAL A 24 -21.69 3.20 -11.91
C VAL A 24 -21.35 4.49 -11.19
N ASN A 25 -22.40 5.27 -10.95
CA ASN A 25 -22.43 6.56 -10.29
C ASN A 25 -21.70 6.57 -8.92
N GLY A 26 -20.38 6.75 -8.90
CA GLY A 26 -19.55 6.86 -7.69
C GLY A 26 -19.41 5.59 -6.83
N ARG A 27 -20.12 4.49 -7.13
CA ARG A 27 -20.08 3.23 -6.35
C ARG A 27 -18.72 2.53 -6.42
N PHE A 28 -18.08 2.59 -7.59
CA PHE A 28 -16.78 1.97 -7.81
C PHE A 28 -15.73 3.03 -8.15
N LYS A 29 -14.53 2.88 -7.58
CA LYS A 29 -13.35 3.65 -7.98
C LYS A 29 -12.44 2.81 -8.87
N VAL A 30 -11.86 3.44 -9.88
CA VAL A 30 -10.83 2.82 -10.71
C VAL A 30 -9.54 2.72 -9.91
N ILE A 31 -8.94 1.53 -9.93
CA ILE A 31 -7.62 1.35 -9.35
C ILE A 31 -6.60 1.69 -10.45
N PRO A 32 -5.65 2.62 -10.22
CA PRO A 32 -4.60 2.93 -11.19
C PRO A 32 -3.78 1.69 -11.53
N ARG A 33 -3.10 1.69 -12.68
CA ARG A 33 -2.29 0.53 -13.11
C ARG A 33 -0.85 0.61 -12.63
N ASP A 34 -0.30 1.81 -12.65
CA ASP A 34 1.13 2.00 -12.51
C ASP A 34 1.45 2.51 -11.12
N ALA A 35 2.48 1.93 -10.53
CA ALA A 35 3.09 2.50 -9.34
C ALA A 35 4.00 3.67 -9.75
N ARG A 36 4.21 4.59 -8.81
CA ARG A 36 5.12 5.73 -8.97
C ARG A 36 6.21 5.61 -7.91
N ALA A 37 7.46 5.53 -8.35
CA ALA A 37 8.59 5.53 -7.43
C ALA A 37 8.73 6.92 -6.81
N LEU A 38 9.11 6.97 -5.52
CA LEU A 38 9.33 8.22 -4.80
C LEU A 38 10.81 8.33 -4.37
N PRO A 39 11.75 8.61 -5.30
CA PRO A 39 13.18 8.68 -4.98
C PRO A 39 13.53 9.80 -4.00
N GLU A 40 12.79 10.91 -4.03
CA GLU A 40 12.98 12.06 -3.13
C GLU A 40 12.17 11.95 -1.83
N PHE A 41 11.57 10.80 -1.55
CA PHE A 41 10.76 10.59 -0.36
C PHE A 41 11.62 10.63 0.89
N ARG A 42 11.18 11.41 1.88
CA ARG A 42 11.87 11.60 3.15
C ARG A 42 11.06 10.99 4.28
N MET A 43 11.69 10.04 4.96
CA MET A 43 11.17 9.42 6.17
C MET A 43 12.33 8.94 7.02
N SER A 44 12.53 9.60 8.16
CA SER A 44 13.52 9.23 9.16
C SER A 44 13.12 7.96 9.92
N ASP A 45 14.06 7.40 10.67
CA ASP A 45 13.81 6.24 11.52
C ASP A 45 12.82 6.58 12.64
N ALA A 46 12.99 7.74 13.30
CA ALA A 46 12.09 8.22 14.34
C ALA A 46 10.65 8.43 13.85
N GLU A 47 10.46 8.94 12.63
CA GLU A 47 9.13 9.09 12.04
C GLU A 47 8.43 7.75 11.80
N TRP A 48 9.20 6.73 11.42
CA TRP A 48 8.66 5.38 11.25
C TRP A 48 8.31 4.73 12.59
N GLU A 49 9.16 4.89 13.59
CA GLU A 49 8.90 4.41 14.95
C GLU A 49 7.62 5.02 15.54
N ASN A 50 7.32 6.27 15.21
CA ASN A 50 6.07 6.92 15.61
C ASN A 50 4.80 6.26 15.05
N PHE A 51 4.89 5.43 14.00
CA PHE A 51 3.75 4.63 13.52
C PHE A 51 3.50 3.37 14.36
N ALA A 52 4.40 3.02 15.28
CA ALA A 52 4.32 1.85 16.15
C ALA A 52 4.03 0.54 15.38
N LEU A 53 4.59 0.40 14.17
CA LEU A 53 4.42 -0.78 13.34
C LEU A 53 5.40 -1.88 13.78
N PRO A 54 4.95 -3.14 13.91
CA PRO A 54 5.79 -4.23 14.41
C PRO A 54 6.81 -4.74 13.37
N ILE A 55 6.69 -4.30 12.12
CA ILE A 55 7.55 -4.71 11.01
C ILE A 55 7.93 -3.51 10.15
N SER A 56 8.99 -3.66 9.35
CA SER A 56 9.52 -2.60 8.47
C SER A 56 8.88 -2.59 7.07
N LEU A 57 7.62 -2.98 6.96
CA LEU A 57 6.87 -3.03 5.70
C LEU A 57 5.40 -2.70 5.97
N ALA A 58 4.88 -1.66 5.33
CA ALA A 58 3.48 -1.27 5.46
C ALA A 58 3.00 -0.46 4.25
N PHE A 59 1.69 -0.32 4.13
CA PHE A 59 1.08 0.60 3.20
C PHE A 59 0.01 1.45 3.88
N PHE A 60 -0.14 2.69 3.41
CA PHE A 60 -1.00 3.71 3.98
C PHE A 60 -1.93 4.28 2.92
N PHE A 61 -3.24 4.29 3.18
CA PHE A 61 -4.23 4.82 2.25
C PHE A 61 -5.35 5.53 2.99
N TYR A 62 -5.94 6.54 2.36
CA TYR A 62 -7.11 7.21 2.91
C TYR A 62 -8.35 6.37 2.64
N ASN A 63 -9.09 6.04 3.70
CA ASN A 63 -10.36 5.34 3.64
C ASN A 63 -11.48 6.38 3.69
N THR A 64 -12.13 6.61 2.56
CA THR A 64 -13.21 7.59 2.44
C THR A 64 -14.43 7.22 3.30
N PRO A 65 -14.95 5.97 3.30
CA PRO A 65 -16.08 5.60 4.17
C PRO A 65 -15.88 5.87 5.67
N ASN A 66 -14.65 5.70 6.17
CA ASN A 66 -14.29 5.89 7.58
C ASN A 66 -13.59 7.24 7.84
N GLU A 67 -13.46 8.08 6.81
CA GLU A 67 -12.83 9.41 6.86
C GLU A 67 -11.46 9.46 7.55
N LYS A 68 -10.66 8.40 7.40
CA LYS A 68 -9.37 8.26 8.11
C LYS A 68 -8.26 7.69 7.24
N MET A 69 -7.03 8.07 7.56
CA MET A 69 -5.84 7.36 7.07
C MET A 69 -5.73 6.01 7.76
N VAL A 70 -5.50 4.96 6.98
CA VAL A 70 -5.35 3.58 7.45
C VAL A 70 -3.93 3.12 7.16
N ALA A 71 -3.29 2.51 8.15
CA ALA A 71 -2.02 1.81 7.98
C ALA A 71 -2.28 0.30 8.01
N MET A 72 -1.72 -0.43 7.06
CA MET A 72 -1.76 -1.89 7.04
C MET A 72 -0.38 -2.47 6.86
N TYR A 73 -0.14 -3.62 7.50
CA TYR A 73 1.10 -4.37 7.37
C TYR A 73 0.81 -5.86 7.14
N PRO A 74 1.67 -6.57 6.38
CA PRO A 74 1.54 -8.01 6.21
C PRO A 74 1.69 -8.79 7.52
N SER A 75 0.87 -9.83 7.69
CA SER A 75 0.95 -10.78 8.81
C SER A 75 0.58 -12.21 8.34
N PRO A 76 0.76 -13.24 9.18
CA PRO A 76 0.31 -14.60 8.85
C PRO A 76 -1.20 -14.69 8.53
N ALA A 77 -2.01 -13.80 9.12
CA ALA A 77 -3.45 -13.72 8.90
C ALA A 77 -3.81 -12.91 7.63
N GLY A 78 -2.84 -12.29 6.96
CA GLY A 78 -3.05 -11.37 5.84
C GLY A 78 -2.79 -9.93 6.25
N ALA A 79 -3.50 -8.99 5.63
CA ALA A 79 -3.32 -7.56 5.88
C ALA A 79 -3.89 -7.21 7.25
N THR A 80 -3.03 -6.74 8.16
CA THR A 80 -3.43 -6.33 9.50
C THR A 80 -3.45 -4.81 9.57
N GLU A 81 -4.58 -4.25 9.99
CA GLU A 81 -4.71 -2.81 10.26
C GLU A 81 -3.95 -2.46 11.55
N SER A 82 -3.14 -1.41 11.51
CA SER A 82 -2.49 -0.82 12.68
C SER A 82 -3.23 0.44 13.11
N LEU A 83 -3.15 0.75 14.41
CA LEU A 83 -3.56 2.04 14.93
C LEU A 83 -2.54 3.09 14.50
N LEU A 84 -2.99 4.05 13.70
CA LEU A 84 -2.16 5.14 13.22
C LEU A 84 -2.38 6.38 14.08
N PRO A 85 -1.36 6.91 14.78
CA PRO A 85 -1.49 8.18 15.49
C PRO A 85 -1.81 9.31 14.51
N LEU A 86 -2.80 10.15 14.85
CA LEU A 86 -3.30 11.22 13.96
C LEU A 86 -2.16 12.14 13.47
N THR A 87 -1.25 12.52 14.38
CA THR A 87 -0.16 13.46 14.10
C THR A 87 0.98 12.85 13.27
N ALA A 88 1.14 11.52 13.30
CA ALA A 88 2.26 10.85 12.63
C ALA A 88 2.14 10.96 11.10
N TRP A 89 0.92 10.74 10.57
CA TRP A 89 0.65 10.90 9.14
C TRP A 89 0.79 12.35 8.68
N GLU A 90 0.21 13.30 9.42
CA GLU A 90 0.25 14.73 9.07
C GLU A 90 1.68 15.28 9.03
N SER A 91 2.54 14.83 9.95
CA SER A 91 3.96 15.19 9.93
C SER A 91 4.68 14.67 8.68
N LEU A 92 4.43 13.42 8.32
CA LEU A 92 5.01 12.81 7.12
C LEU A 92 4.51 13.48 5.83
N ALA A 93 3.20 13.75 5.74
CA ALA A 93 2.57 14.37 4.58
C ALA A 93 3.06 15.80 4.34
N ARG A 94 3.32 16.58 5.39
CA ARG A 94 3.87 17.95 5.26
C ARG A 94 5.26 17.98 4.64
N GLN A 95 6.06 16.92 4.82
CA GLN A 95 7.42 16.85 4.30
C GLN A 95 7.50 16.25 2.90
N ASN A 96 6.44 15.56 2.46
CA ASN A 96 6.42 14.80 1.22
C ASN A 96 5.25 15.26 0.35
N ALA A 97 5.49 16.24 -0.53
CA ALA A 97 4.48 16.80 -1.41
C ALA A 97 3.78 15.74 -2.30
N ALA A 98 4.48 14.64 -2.63
CA ALA A 98 3.91 13.51 -3.35
C ALA A 98 2.69 12.88 -2.67
N LEU A 99 2.57 12.99 -1.34
CA LEU A 99 1.45 12.45 -0.56
C LEU A 99 0.17 13.30 -0.65
N GLN A 100 0.27 14.56 -1.09
CA GLN A 100 -0.89 15.46 -1.20
C GLN A 100 -1.88 15.04 -2.29
N ASN A 101 -1.38 14.33 -3.32
CA ASN A 101 -2.17 13.88 -4.47
C ASN A 101 -2.47 12.37 -4.40
N LEU A 102 -2.44 11.76 -3.21
CA LEU A 102 -2.78 10.36 -3.04
C LEU A 102 -4.27 10.15 -3.33
N ALA A 103 -4.62 9.38 -4.36
CA ALA A 103 -6.00 9.10 -4.70
C ALA A 103 -6.68 8.25 -3.60
N PRO A 104 -7.71 8.75 -2.90
CA PRO A 104 -8.33 8.04 -1.78
C PRO A 104 -8.91 6.68 -2.20
N ASP A 105 -8.79 5.71 -1.29
CA ASP A 105 -9.17 4.29 -1.39
C ASP A 105 -8.40 3.44 -2.40
N VAL A 106 -7.81 4.03 -3.46
CA VAL A 106 -7.27 3.27 -4.61
C VAL A 106 -5.77 3.37 -4.80
N GLU A 107 -5.13 4.37 -4.20
CA GLU A 107 -3.68 4.45 -4.08
C GLU A 107 -3.27 4.35 -2.61
N ALA A 108 -2.08 3.81 -2.38
CA ALA A 108 -1.45 3.77 -1.09
C ALA A 108 0.01 4.21 -1.19
N LEU A 109 0.51 4.88 -0.14
CA LEU A 109 1.94 4.95 0.09
C LEU A 109 2.40 3.55 0.53
N LEU A 110 3.19 2.87 -0.30
CA LEU A 110 3.84 1.60 0.03
C LEU A 110 5.27 1.87 0.50
N VAL A 111 5.59 1.39 1.70
CA VAL A 111 6.88 1.62 2.36
C VAL A 111 7.58 0.30 2.62
N ASN A 112 8.73 0.09 1.99
CA ASN A 112 9.63 -1.02 2.30
C ASN A 112 10.91 -0.50 2.93
N ARG A 113 11.08 -0.88 4.20
CA ARG A 113 12.25 -0.63 5.02
C ARG A 113 12.88 -1.92 5.55
N VAL A 114 12.54 -3.06 4.95
CA VAL A 114 13.06 -4.36 5.35
C VAL A 114 14.57 -4.39 5.13
N ARG A 115 15.32 -4.80 6.16
CA ARG A 115 16.80 -4.81 6.16
C ARG A 115 17.33 -3.40 5.82
N GLU A 116 18.29 -3.32 4.89
CA GLU A 116 18.91 -2.06 4.46
C GLU A 116 18.15 -1.38 3.31
N THR A 117 17.11 -2.01 2.77
CA THR A 117 16.32 -1.44 1.68
C THR A 117 15.54 -0.21 2.17
N ARG A 118 15.51 0.84 1.36
CA ARG A 118 14.63 2.00 1.54
C ARG A 118 13.94 2.28 0.21
N ALA A 119 12.73 1.74 0.06
CA ALA A 119 11.97 1.86 -1.18
C ALA A 119 10.54 2.36 -0.87
N TYR A 120 10.16 3.42 -1.56
CA TYR A 120 8.92 4.14 -1.32
C TYR A 120 8.19 4.35 -2.64
N TYR A 121 6.90 4.02 -2.66
CA TYR A 121 6.07 4.11 -3.85
C TYR A 121 4.71 4.68 -3.50
N ILE A 122 4.10 5.42 -4.43
CA ILE A 122 2.65 5.41 -4.51
C ILE A 122 2.27 4.20 -5.36
N ALA A 123 1.62 3.21 -4.76
CA ALA A 123 1.22 1.98 -5.41
C ALA A 123 -0.30 1.89 -5.51
N PRO A 124 -0.82 1.28 -6.58
CA PRO A 124 -2.21 0.82 -6.63
C PRO A 124 -2.55 -0.07 -5.43
N ILE A 125 -3.74 0.11 -4.84
CA ILE A 125 -4.14 -0.60 -3.62
C ILE A 125 -4.17 -2.13 -3.81
N ASP A 126 -4.51 -2.60 -5.00
CA ASP A 126 -4.50 -4.02 -5.35
C ASP A 126 -3.08 -4.60 -5.32
N LYS A 127 -2.06 -3.84 -5.75
CA LYS A 127 -0.65 -4.23 -5.64
C LYS A 127 -0.19 -4.38 -4.19
N CYS A 128 -0.68 -3.53 -3.29
CA CYS A 128 -0.42 -3.68 -1.86
C CYS A 128 -1.03 -4.97 -1.29
N PHE A 129 -2.26 -5.31 -1.68
CA PHE A 129 -2.89 -6.58 -1.28
C PHE A 129 -2.28 -7.81 -1.96
N GLU A 130 -1.77 -7.67 -3.20
CA GLU A 130 -1.00 -8.70 -3.89
C GLU A 130 0.27 -9.05 -3.10
N LEU A 131 1.05 -8.05 -2.67
CA LEU A 131 2.23 -8.26 -1.83
C LEU A 131 1.90 -8.97 -0.52
N VAL A 132 0.84 -8.55 0.17
CA VAL A 132 0.36 -9.23 1.38
C VAL A 132 0.01 -10.69 1.09
N GLY A 133 -0.69 -10.95 -0.02
CA GLY A 133 -1.06 -12.29 -0.45
C GLY A 133 0.16 -13.17 -0.71
N ALA A 134 1.16 -12.65 -1.44
CA ALA A 134 2.42 -13.32 -1.70
C ALA A 134 3.15 -13.67 -0.40
N ILE A 135 3.33 -12.69 0.49
CA ILE A 135 3.96 -12.91 1.81
C ILE A 135 3.22 -13.99 2.60
N ARG A 136 1.89 -13.94 2.64
CA ARG A 136 1.07 -14.91 3.38
C ARG A 136 1.20 -16.32 2.81
N MET A 137 1.25 -16.48 1.49
CA MET A 137 1.40 -17.80 0.84
C MET A 137 2.74 -18.45 1.16
N HIS A 138 3.80 -17.66 1.32
CA HIS A 138 5.16 -18.13 1.59
C HIS A 138 5.53 -18.10 3.07
N TRP A 139 4.59 -17.70 3.94
CA TRP A 139 4.86 -17.57 5.37
C TRP A 139 5.10 -18.93 6.04
N ARG A 140 6.27 -19.08 6.68
CA ARG A 140 6.59 -20.25 7.50
C ARG A 140 7.12 -19.85 8.88
N GLY A 141 6.64 -20.53 9.92
CA GLY A 141 7.08 -20.31 11.30
C GLY A 141 6.72 -18.93 11.87
N PHE A 142 7.46 -18.48 12.89
CA PHE A 142 7.18 -17.21 13.59
C PHE A 142 7.69 -15.96 12.83
N SER A 143 8.74 -16.10 12.01
CA SER A 143 9.40 -14.97 11.34
C SER A 143 9.19 -14.93 9.83
N GLY A 144 8.32 -15.79 9.27
CA GLY A 144 8.05 -15.89 7.84
C GLY A 144 9.10 -16.70 7.05
N GLY A 145 10.35 -16.74 7.52
CA GLY A 145 11.43 -17.49 6.91
C GLY A 145 12.09 -16.78 5.72
N GLU A 146 13.08 -17.43 5.09
CA GLU A 146 13.85 -16.88 3.97
C GLU A 146 13.01 -16.68 2.69
N GLU A 147 12.04 -17.58 2.46
CA GLU A 147 11.15 -17.52 1.29
C GLU A 147 10.34 -16.21 1.25
N VAL A 148 9.86 -15.71 2.38
CA VAL A 148 9.13 -14.43 2.45
C VAL A 148 10.00 -13.26 2.00
N TRP A 149 11.28 -13.27 2.38
CA TRP A 149 12.20 -12.20 1.99
C TRP A 149 12.47 -12.21 0.49
N LEU A 150 12.67 -13.39 -0.09
CA LEU A 150 12.85 -13.55 -1.54
C LEU A 150 11.63 -13.05 -2.32
N GLU A 151 10.41 -13.30 -1.83
CA GLU A 151 9.20 -12.82 -2.48
C GLU A 151 9.01 -11.30 -2.34
N ILE A 152 9.38 -10.72 -1.19
CA ILE A 152 9.41 -9.25 -1.02
C ILE A 152 10.39 -8.63 -2.03
N ASP A 153 11.62 -9.15 -2.10
CA ASP A 153 12.65 -8.63 -3.00
C ASP A 153 12.21 -8.75 -4.48
N ARG A 154 11.64 -9.91 -4.86
CA ARG A 154 11.09 -10.13 -6.20
C ARG A 154 9.97 -9.14 -6.52
N PHE A 155 9.02 -8.95 -5.59
CA PHE A 155 7.91 -8.02 -5.79
C PHE A 155 8.42 -6.59 -6.02
N PHE A 156 9.34 -6.10 -5.19
CA PHE A 156 9.87 -4.74 -5.33
C PHE A 156 10.76 -4.57 -6.57
N ALA A 157 11.45 -5.62 -7.01
CA ALA A 157 12.18 -5.60 -8.29
C ALA A 157 11.22 -5.41 -9.48
N GLN A 158 10.14 -6.21 -9.53
CA GLN A 158 9.10 -6.09 -10.57
C GLN A 158 8.35 -4.75 -10.49
N LEU A 159 8.08 -4.26 -9.28
CA LEU A 159 7.43 -2.97 -9.07
C LEU A 159 8.30 -1.83 -9.61
N LYS A 160 9.62 -1.91 -9.39
CA LYS A 160 10.58 -0.93 -9.92
C LYS A 160 10.64 -0.92 -11.44
N GLU A 161 10.61 -2.09 -12.08
CA GLU A 161 10.63 -2.21 -13.55
C GLU A 161 9.36 -1.66 -14.20
N THR A 162 8.23 -1.77 -13.51
CA THR A 162 6.91 -1.34 -14.01
C THR A 162 6.50 0.05 -13.54
N SER A 163 7.24 0.64 -12.59
CA SER A 163 6.94 1.99 -12.07
C SER A 163 7.27 3.09 -13.07
N ARG A 164 6.46 4.14 -13.04
CA ARG A 164 6.68 5.39 -13.77
C ARG A 164 7.50 6.39 -12.96
#